data_AF-A0A8S3ACK8-F1
#
_entry.id   AF-A0A8S3ACK8-F1
#
_cell.length_a   1.000
_cell.length_b   1.000
_cell.length_c   1.000
_cell.angle_alpha   90.00
_cell.angle_beta   90.00
_cell.angle_gamma   90.00
#
_symmetry.space_group_name_H-M   'P 1'
#
loop_
_entity.id
_entity.type
_entity.pdbx_description
1 polymer ?
#
loop_
_entity_poly.entity_id
_entity_poly.type
_entity_poly.pdbx_seq_one_letter_code
_entity_poly.pdbx_strand_id
1 'polypeptide(L)' 'FDSTTASHSDFAYLWSLIPSRLTEFQPERIYSSNIHGRRLQTLYDHVEFHEYCLIIIRNEHQQIFGAFCSGQLANRTKTR' A
#
# COMPACT_ATOMS: atom_id res chain seq x y z
N PHE A 1 -19.70 8.14 0.85
CA PHE A 1 -18.99 6.97 1.39
C PHE A 1 -17.52 7.14 1.08
N ASP A 2 -16.77 7.67 2.04
CA ASP A 2 -15.35 7.97 1.87
C ASP A 2 -14.56 6.66 1.81
N SER A 3 -14.13 6.28 0.60
CA SER A 3 -13.58 4.95 0.27
C SER A 3 -12.09 4.85 0.59
N THR A 4 -11.49 5.88 1.22
CA THR A 4 -10.05 6.05 1.32
C THR A 4 -9.56 5.96 2.76
N THR A 5 -8.58 5.07 3.00
CA THR A 5 -7.89 4.91 4.29
C THR A 5 -7.07 6.15 4.66
N ALA A 6 -6.78 7.02 3.70
CA ALA A 6 -5.97 8.22 3.85
C ALA A 6 -6.64 9.36 3.08
N SER A 7 -6.67 10.56 3.65
CA SER A 7 -7.08 11.76 2.91
C SER A 7 -6.10 12.04 1.77
N HIS A 8 -6.47 12.95 0.86
CA HIS A 8 -5.58 13.38 -0.20
C HIS A 8 -4.25 13.96 0.34
N SER A 9 -4.31 14.72 1.45
CA SER A 9 -3.12 15.27 2.10
C SER A 9 -2.23 14.20 2.73
N ASP A 10 -2.82 13.17 3.34
CA ASP A 10 -2.05 12.07 3.92
C ASP A 10 -1.33 11.28 2.82
N PHE A 11 -2.03 11.04 1.69
CA PHE A 11 -1.44 10.40 0.53
C PHE A 11 -0.30 11.25 -0.05
N ALA A 12 -0.50 12.56 -0.24
CA ALA A 12 0.52 13.46 -0.76
C ALA A 12 1.76 13.50 0.14
N TYR A 13 1.57 13.50 1.47
CA TYR A 13 2.67 13.42 2.43
C TYR A 13 3.43 12.10 2.27
N LEU A 14 2.74 10.96 2.28
CA LEU A 14 3.39 9.65 2.09
C LEU A 14 4.09 9.54 0.74
N TRP A 15 3.49 10.08 -0.33
CA TRP A 15 4.05 10.10 -1.67
C TRP A 15 5.34 10.94 -1.75
N SER A 16 5.42 12.03 -0.99
CA SER A 16 6.64 12.84 -0.89
C SER A 16 7.84 12.11 -0.27
N LEU A 17 7.60 11.00 0.44
CA LEU A 17 8.64 10.15 1.04
C LEU A 17 9.18 9.08 0.06
N ILE A 18 8.51 8.91 -1.09
CA ILE A 18 8.87 7.90 -2.09
C ILE A 18 10.02 8.42 -2.96
N PRO A 19 10.94 7.55 -3.43
CA PRO A 19 12.01 7.97 -4.33
C PRO A 19 11.49 8.70 -5.57
N SER A 20 12.11 9.83 -5.93
CA SER A 20 11.69 10.69 -7.05
C SER A 20 11.63 9.98 -8.41
N ARG A 21 12.41 8.92 -8.62
CA ARG A 21 12.32 8.10 -9.84
C ARG A 21 10.95 7.42 -10.03
N LEU A 22 10.17 7.30 -8.96
CA LEU A 22 8.85 6.70 -8.99
C LEU A 22 7.72 7.74 -9.04
N THR A 23 8.03 9.04 -8.92
CA THR A 23 6.99 10.09 -8.91
C THR A 23 6.39 10.36 -10.28
N GLU A 24 7.02 9.87 -11.35
CA GLU A 24 6.46 9.89 -12.71
C GLU A 24 5.34 8.87 -12.91
N PHE A 25 5.23 7.87 -12.02
CA PHE A 25 4.17 6.88 -12.07
C PHE A 25 2.90 7.41 -11.39
N GLN A 26 1.76 7.11 -12.00
CA GLN A 26 0.48 7.37 -11.38
C GLN A 26 0.13 6.21 -10.42
N PRO A 27 -0.06 6.47 -9.12
CA PRO A 27 -0.42 5.44 -8.15
C PRO A 27 -1.85 4.94 -8.40
N GLU A 28 -2.01 3.62 -8.38
CA GLU A 28 -3.31 2.94 -8.49
C GLU A 28 -3.64 2.17 -7.21
N ARG A 29 -4.91 2.20 -6.79
CA ARG A 29 -5.38 1.42 -5.64
C ARG A 29 -5.76 0.01 -6.09
N ILE A 30 -4.86 -0.94 -5.86
CA ILE A 30 -5.05 -2.36 -6.20
C ILE A 30 -5.73 -3.18 -5.10
N TYR A 31 -5.73 -2.70 -3.84
CA TYR A 31 -6.36 -3.37 -2.72
C TYR A 31 -6.91 -2.36 -1.70
N SER A 32 -7.94 -2.77 -0.96
CA SER A 32 -8.53 -2.04 0.16
C SER A 32 -9.31 -3.01 1.03
N SER A 33 -9.09 -2.97 2.34
CA SER A 33 -9.82 -3.81 3.29
C SER A 33 -11.32 -3.53 3.33
N ASN A 34 -11.74 -2.33 2.93
CA ASN A 34 -13.14 -1.92 2.90
C ASN A 34 -13.89 -2.45 1.66
N ILE A 35 -13.15 -2.85 0.62
CA ILE A 35 -13.70 -3.34 -0.66
C ILE A 35 -13.50 -4.85 -0.77
N HIS A 36 -12.29 -5.33 -0.50
CA HIS A 36 -11.86 -6.72 -0.74
C HIS A 36 -11.84 -7.57 0.54
N GLY A 37 -12.22 -6.99 1.69
CA GLY A 37 -12.21 -7.67 2.99
C GLY A 37 -10.82 -7.72 3.64
N ARG A 38 -10.74 -8.32 4.83
CA ARG A 38 -9.57 -8.22 5.74
C ARG A 38 -8.70 -9.48 5.79
N ARG A 39 -8.83 -10.38 4.82
CA ARG A 39 -8.05 -11.62 4.77
C ARG A 39 -6.67 -11.35 4.16
N LEU A 40 -5.62 -11.84 4.80
CA LEU A 40 -4.25 -11.74 4.27
C LEU A 40 -4.11 -12.47 2.93
N GLN A 41 -4.79 -13.61 2.74
CA GLN A 41 -4.80 -14.31 1.46
C GLN A 41 -5.28 -13.40 0.33
N THR A 42 -6.43 -12.74 0.51
CA THR A 42 -6.97 -11.81 -0.48
C THR A 42 -6.05 -10.61 -0.73
N LEU A 43 -5.35 -10.11 0.29
CA LEU A 43 -4.30 -9.11 0.09
C LEU A 43 -3.21 -9.65 -0.86
N TYR A 44 -2.64 -10.83 -0.59
CA TYR A 44 -1.58 -11.39 -1.43
C TYR A 44 -2.06 -11.67 -2.85
N ASP A 45 -3.25 -12.24 -3.01
CA ASP A 45 -3.84 -12.51 -4.33
C ASP A 45 -3.91 -11.24 -5.21
N HIS A 46 -4.02 -10.04 -4.61
CA HIS A 46 -4.08 -8.77 -5.35
C HIS A 46 -2.71 -8.10 -5.53
N VAL A 47 -1.77 -8.27 -4.58
CA VAL A 47 -0.57 -7.41 -4.51
C VAL A 47 0.75 -8.14 -4.71
N GLU A 48 0.78 -9.48 -4.66
CA GLU A 48 2.03 -10.22 -4.49
C GLU A 48 3.02 -10.08 -5.65
N PHE A 49 2.55 -9.89 -6.88
CA PHE A 49 3.37 -9.77 -8.07
C PHE A 49 3.65 -8.32 -8.51
N HIS A 50 3.21 -7.33 -7.74
CA HIS A 50 3.52 -5.92 -8.03
C HIS A 50 4.94 -5.56 -7.58
N GLU A 51 5.72 -4.94 -8.48
CA GLU A 51 7.12 -4.58 -8.24
C GLU A 51 7.26 -3.49 -7.16
N TYR A 52 6.38 -2.48 -7.19
CA TYR A 52 6.33 -1.39 -6.23
C TYR A 52 4.94 -1.29 -5.61
N CYS A 53 4.88 -1.37 -4.28
CA CYS A 53 3.64 -1.26 -3.53
C CYS A 53 3.77 -0.26 -2.40
N LEU A 54 2.81 0.64 -2.28
CA LEU A 54 2.66 1.49 -1.10
C LEU A 54 1.51 0.93 -0.24
N ILE A 55 1.85 0.40 0.93
CA ILE A 55 0.87 -0.09 1.89
C ILE A 55 0.55 1.05 2.87
N ILE A 56 -0.73 1.40 2.99
CA ILE A 56 -1.21 2.45 3.90
C ILE A 56 -2.16 1.82 4.92
N ILE A 57 -1.89 2.07 6.19
CA ILE A 57 -2.64 1.57 7.33
C ILE A 57 -3.15 2.77 8.14
N ARG A 58 -4.45 2.77 8.41
CA ARG A 58 -5.07 3.63 9.41
C ARG A 58 -5.47 2.77 10.59
N ASN A 59 -4.96 3.08 11.77
CA ASN A 59 -5.34 2.38 12.99
C ASN A 59 -6.64 2.96 13.60
N GLU A 60 -7.11 2.34 14.68
CA GLU A 60 -8.34 2.77 15.38
C GLU A 60 -8.24 4.17 15.99
N HIS A 61 -7.02 4.64 16.25
CA HIS A 61 -6.71 5.99 16.74
C HIS A 61 -6.57 7.04 15.63
N GLN A 62 -6.98 6.73 14.40
CA GLN A 62 -6.84 7.60 13.21
C GLN A 62 -5.40 7.95 12.84
N GLN A 63 -4.42 7.23 13.39
CA GLN A 63 -3.03 7.40 12.99
C GLN A 63 -2.79 6.69 11.66
N ILE A 64 -2.12 7.38 10.74
CA ILE A 64 -1.80 6.88 9.41
C ILE A 64 -0.30 6.60 9.34
N PHE A 65 0.03 5.39 8.93
CA PHE A 65 1.39 4.95 8.68
C PHE A 65 1.40 3.94 7.54
N GLY A 66 2.58 3.55 7.09
CA GLY A 66 2.70 2.68 5.94
C GLY A 66 4.11 2.21 5.68
N ALA A 67 4.25 1.48 4.59
CA ALA A 67 5.53 1.00 4.10
C ALA A 67 5.55 1.05 2.57
N PHE A 68 6.67 1.51 2.02
CA PHE A 68 6.98 1.35 0.61
C PHE A 68 7.74 0.05 0.42
N CYS A 69 7.20 -0.83 -0.42
CA CYS A 69 7.81 -2.11 -0.79
C CYS A 69 8.48 -1.94 -2.16
N SER A 70 9.82 -2.03 -2.18
CA SER A 70 10.63 -1.89 -3.40
C SER A 70 10.82 -3.21 -4.17
N GLY A 71 9.95 -4.19 -3.95
CA GLY A 71 9.99 -5.49 -4.59
C GLY A 71 8.71 -6.28 -4.33
N GLN A 72 8.51 -7.32 -5.14
CA GLN A 72 7.33 -8.20 -5.07
C GLN A 72 7.21 -8.88 -3.71
N LEU A 73 6.00 -8.84 -3.13
CA LEU A 73 5.73 -9.57 -1.88
C LEU A 73 5.73 -11.09 -2.09
N ALA A 74 5.62 -11.58 -3.33
CA ALA A 74 5.80 -12.99 -3.67
C ALA A 74 7.24 -13.49 -3.40
N ASN A 75 8.25 -12.60 -3.44
CA ASN A 75 9.66 -12.94 -3.23
C ASN A 75 10.03 -13.15 -1.76
N ARG A 76 9.11 -13.68 -0.96
CA ARG A 76 9.30 -14.09 0.43
C ARG A 76 10.16 -15.34 0.50
N THR A 77 11.44 -15.21 0.19
CA THR A 77 12.40 -16.29 0.43
C THR A 77 12.83 -16.27 1.89
N LYS A 78 12.55 -17.40 2.55
CA LYS A 78 13.06 -17.81 3.86
C LYS A 78 14.55 -17.46 3.94
N THR A 79 14.91 -16.55 4.84
CA THR A 79 16.28 -16.49 5.34
C THR A 79 16.58 -17.87 5.91
N ARG A 80 17.50 -18.57 5.24
CA ARG A 80 18.02 -19.88 5.65
C ARG A 80 19.11 -19.67 6.69
#